data_AF-A0A944C4M3-F1
#
_entry.id   AF-A0A944C4M3-F1
#
_cell.length_a   1.000
_cell.length_b   1.000
_cell.length_c   1.000
_cell.angle_alpha   90.00
_cell.angle_beta   90.00
_cell.angle_gamma   90.00
#
_symmetry.space_group_name_H-M   'P 1'
#
loop_
_entity.id
_entity.type
_entity.pdbx_description
1 polymer ?
#
loop_
_entity_poly.entity_id
_entity_poly.type
_entity_poly.pdbx_seq_one_letter_code
_entity_poly.pdbx_strand_id
1 'polypeptide(L)'
;MLAEAGELIAEAHAEGLIVVLWIYPRGKAVTDEKDAALIAGAAGTALCLGADFVKVNPPSATDEATSAELLKVASLASGRCGLVCAGGSTVDARTFLSQLYDQIHIGGACGNATGRNIHQRSLDEAVRLTKAISAITFADYDVDEAMDVFEGKENFSL
;
A
#
# COMPACT_ATOMS: atom_id res chain seq x y z
N MET A 1 11.18 -3.31 -19.26
CA MET A 1 10.51 -2.77 -18.06
C MET A 1 10.61 -1.25 -17.94
N LEU A 2 11.79 -0.62 -17.73
CA LEU A 2 11.83 0.86 -17.57
C LEU A 2 11.32 1.63 -18.80
N ALA A 3 11.80 1.28 -20.00
CA ALA A 3 11.33 1.92 -21.24
C ALA A 3 9.83 1.70 -21.48
N GLU A 4 9.37 0.45 -21.37
CA GLU A 4 7.95 0.07 -21.51
C GLU A 4 7.06 0.83 -20.51
N ALA A 5 7.47 0.98 -19.25
CA ALA A 5 6.69 1.69 -18.24
C ALA A 5 6.59 3.19 -18.56
N GLY A 6 7.68 3.82 -19.00
CA GLY A 6 7.66 5.24 -19.38
C GLY A 6 6.76 5.51 -20.59
N GLU A 7 6.82 4.67 -21.61
CA GLU A 7 5.96 4.77 -22.80
C GLU A 7 4.48 4.53 -22.44
N LEU A 8 4.19 3.48 -21.67
CA LEU A 8 2.85 3.18 -21.17
C LEU A 8 2.24 4.35 -20.38
N ILE A 9 3.02 4.99 -19.50
CA ILE A 9 2.55 6.14 -18.71
C ILE A 9 2.20 7.31 -19.62
N ALA A 10 3.07 7.64 -20.57
CA ALA A 10 2.82 8.74 -21.50
C ALA A 10 1.55 8.51 -22.34
N GLU A 11 1.34 7.29 -22.83
CA GLU A 11 0.14 6.92 -23.58
C GLU A 11 -1.12 6.95 -22.70
N ALA A 12 -1.07 6.36 -21.49
CA ALA A 12 -2.20 6.36 -20.57
C ALA A 12 -2.63 7.79 -20.20
N HIS A 13 -1.67 8.67 -19.91
CA HIS A 13 -1.93 10.07 -19.57
C HIS A 13 -2.47 10.87 -20.76
N ALA A 14 -2.02 10.59 -21.99
CA ALA A 14 -2.57 11.20 -23.20
C ALA A 14 -4.07 10.85 -23.40
N GLU A 15 -4.49 9.68 -22.93
CA GLU A 15 -5.88 9.20 -22.96
C GLU A 15 -6.66 9.50 -21.66
N GLY A 16 -6.06 10.22 -20.69
CA GLY A 16 -6.71 10.57 -19.42
C GLY A 16 -6.90 9.39 -18.44
N LEU A 17 -6.13 8.31 -18.60
CA LEU A 17 -6.13 7.16 -17.70
C LEU A 17 -5.07 7.34 -16.59
N ILE A 18 -5.38 6.90 -15.37
CA ILE A 18 -4.42 6.84 -14.27
C ILE A 18 -3.48 5.64 -14.41
N VAL A 19 -2.29 5.73 -13.82
CA VAL A 19 -1.32 4.64 -13.77
C VAL A 19 -0.90 4.33 -12.34
N VAL A 20 -1.01 3.05 -11.98
CA VAL A 20 -0.45 2.49 -10.75
C VAL A 20 0.72 1.59 -11.15
N LEU A 21 1.94 1.91 -10.70
CA LEU A 21 3.12 1.06 -10.92
C LEU A 21 3.44 0.20 -9.71
N TRP A 22 3.61 -1.10 -9.93
CA TRP A 22 4.21 -2.00 -8.95
C TRP A 22 5.72 -1.99 -9.14
N ILE A 23 6.45 -1.47 -8.17
CA ILE A 23 7.91 -1.46 -8.21
C ILE A 23 8.44 -2.32 -7.08
N TYR A 24 8.93 -3.49 -7.47
CA TYR A 24 9.60 -4.44 -6.59
C TYR A 24 11.03 -4.63 -7.08
N PRO A 25 12.03 -3.96 -6.47
CA PRO A 25 13.42 -4.24 -6.76
C PRO A 25 13.72 -5.70 -6.42
N ARG A 26 14.08 -6.49 -7.44
CA ARG A 26 14.38 -7.92 -7.30
C ARG A 26 15.49 -8.33 -8.26
N GLY A 27 16.04 -9.52 -8.01
CA GLY A 27 17.05 -10.16 -8.86
C GLY A 27 18.39 -10.29 -8.15
N LYS A 28 19.37 -10.88 -8.85
CA LYS A 28 20.66 -11.28 -8.26
C LYS A 28 21.43 -10.16 -7.55
N ALA A 29 21.22 -8.90 -7.96
CA ALA A 29 21.89 -7.73 -7.38
C ALA A 29 21.17 -7.15 -6.15
N VAL A 30 19.94 -7.60 -5.86
CA VAL A 30 19.17 -7.15 -4.70
C VAL A 30 19.37 -8.16 -3.57
N THR A 31 20.09 -7.76 -2.54
CA THR A 31 20.43 -8.62 -1.39
C THR A 31 19.34 -8.61 -0.31
N ASP A 32 18.59 -7.52 -0.20
CA ASP A 32 17.45 -7.38 0.69
C ASP A 32 16.34 -6.61 -0.04
N GLU A 33 15.23 -7.30 -0.36
CA GLU A 33 14.09 -6.71 -1.07
C GLU A 33 13.24 -5.78 -0.20
N LYS A 34 13.50 -5.73 1.13
CA LYS A 34 12.75 -4.92 2.10
C LYS A 34 13.60 -3.87 2.82
N ASP A 35 14.80 -3.60 2.31
CA ASP A 35 15.62 -2.50 2.79
C ASP A 35 14.89 -1.15 2.60
N ALA A 36 14.92 -0.29 3.62
CA ALA A 36 14.16 0.96 3.61
C ALA A 36 14.64 1.95 2.53
N ALA A 37 15.96 2.05 2.30
CA ALA A 37 16.51 2.93 1.28
C ALA A 37 16.19 2.41 -0.13
N LEU A 38 16.22 1.09 -0.33
CA LEU A 38 15.83 0.46 -1.59
C LEU A 38 14.35 0.70 -1.92
N ILE A 39 13.46 0.57 -0.94
CA ILE A 39 12.03 0.86 -1.10
C ILE A 39 11.80 2.35 -1.40
N ALA A 40 12.54 3.26 -0.75
CA ALA A 40 12.46 4.69 -1.06
C ALA A 40 12.95 5.02 -2.48
N GLY A 41 14.02 4.38 -2.95
CA GLY A 41 14.50 4.50 -4.33
C GLY A 41 13.49 3.99 -5.36
N ALA A 42 12.80 2.88 -5.04
CA ALA A 42 11.70 2.37 -5.86
C ALA A 42 10.55 3.38 -5.95
N ALA A 43 10.12 3.95 -4.82
CA ALA A 43 9.07 4.95 -4.75
C ALA A 43 9.41 6.22 -5.56
N GLY A 44 10.63 6.75 -5.41
CA GLY A 44 11.10 7.90 -6.19
C GLY A 44 11.24 7.63 -7.69
N THR A 45 11.58 6.38 -8.08
CA THR A 45 11.64 5.99 -9.50
C THR A 45 10.27 6.09 -10.17
N ALA A 46 9.18 5.73 -9.47
CA ALA A 46 7.82 5.87 -10.00
C ALA A 46 7.45 7.33 -10.28
N LEU A 47 7.84 8.25 -9.39
CA LEU A 47 7.67 9.69 -9.60
C LEU A 47 8.41 10.16 -10.86
N CYS A 48 9.67 9.76 -11.03
CA CYS A 48 10.46 10.13 -12.21
C CYS A 48 9.90 9.58 -13.52
N LEU A 49 9.27 8.41 -13.49
CA LEU A 49 8.57 7.83 -14.65
C LEU A 49 7.22 8.51 -14.93
N GLY A 50 6.66 9.24 -13.97
CA GLY A 50 5.39 9.95 -14.09
C GLY A 50 4.17 9.15 -13.64
N ALA A 51 4.31 8.11 -12.82
CA ALA A 51 3.15 7.35 -12.35
C ALA A 51 2.28 8.18 -11.37
N ASP A 52 0.97 7.95 -11.37
CA ASP A 52 0.04 8.57 -10.40
C ASP A 52 0.17 7.92 -9.02
N PHE A 53 0.32 6.60 -9.00
CA PHE A 53 0.53 5.83 -7.77
C PHE A 53 1.66 4.82 -7.91
N VAL A 54 2.32 4.54 -6.80
CA VAL A 54 3.32 3.48 -6.68
C VAL A 54 2.95 2.49 -5.59
N LYS A 55 2.94 1.22 -5.96
CA LYS A 55 2.81 0.10 -5.04
C LYS A 55 4.18 -0.47 -4.73
N VAL A 56 4.59 -0.36 -3.46
CA VAL A 56 5.84 -0.92 -2.92
C VAL A 56 5.56 -1.97 -1.83
N ASN A 57 6.59 -2.75 -1.48
CA ASN A 57 6.55 -3.56 -0.26
C ASN A 57 6.78 -2.68 0.97
N PRO A 58 6.19 -3.01 2.14
CA PRO A 58 6.57 -2.36 3.38
C PRO A 58 8.03 -2.73 3.72
N PRO A 59 8.86 -1.76 4.14
CA PRO A 59 10.22 -2.04 4.58
C PRO A 59 10.21 -2.90 5.85
N SER A 60 11.24 -3.69 6.07
CA SER A 60 11.40 -4.44 7.33
C SER A 60 11.66 -3.46 8.47
N ALA A 61 11.04 -3.69 9.64
CA ALA A 61 11.35 -2.93 10.84
C ALA A 61 12.79 -3.20 11.30
N THR A 62 13.38 -2.25 12.03
CA THR A 62 14.67 -2.39 12.71
C THR A 62 14.48 -2.26 14.22
N ASP A 63 15.58 -2.36 14.98
CA ASP A 63 15.54 -2.15 16.44
C ASP A 63 15.19 -0.69 16.80
N GLU A 64 15.43 0.25 15.88
CA GLU A 64 15.27 1.69 16.07
C GLU A 64 13.95 2.26 15.51
N ALA A 65 13.33 1.58 14.54
CA ALA A 65 12.17 2.11 13.84
C ALA A 65 11.20 1.01 13.35
N THR A 66 9.91 1.31 13.45
CA THR A 66 8.85 0.46 12.89
C THR A 66 8.86 0.49 11.36
N SER A 67 8.23 -0.53 10.76
CA SER A 67 8.01 -0.58 9.31
C SER A 67 7.30 0.67 8.77
N ALA A 68 6.33 1.20 9.52
CA ALA A 68 5.58 2.39 9.12
C ALA A 68 6.43 3.67 9.19
N GLU A 69 7.24 3.85 10.23
CA GLU A 69 8.17 4.98 10.32
C GLU A 69 9.19 4.97 9.17
N LEU A 70 9.71 3.79 8.82
CA LEU A 70 10.62 3.65 7.69
C LEU A 70 9.92 3.87 6.34
N LEU A 71 8.65 3.48 6.22
CA LEU A 71 7.85 3.73 5.01
C LEU A 71 7.67 5.22 4.74
N LYS A 72 7.69 6.08 5.78
CA LYS A 72 7.59 7.53 5.62
C LYS A 72 8.64 8.10 4.67
N VAL A 73 9.85 7.57 4.69
CA VAL A 73 10.93 7.99 3.78
C VAL A 73 10.56 7.70 2.33
N ALA A 74 9.96 6.54 2.06
CA ALA A 74 9.50 6.18 0.72
C ALA A 74 8.34 7.06 0.24
N SER A 75 7.38 7.36 1.13
CA SER A 75 6.25 8.25 0.82
C SER A 75 6.70 9.68 0.53
N LEU A 76 7.74 10.16 1.23
CA LEU A 76 8.35 11.46 0.90
C LEU A 76 9.10 11.41 -0.43
N ALA A 77 9.80 10.30 -0.71
CA ALA A 77 10.54 10.13 -1.97
C ALA A 77 9.63 10.04 -3.20
N SER A 78 8.42 9.50 -3.08
CA SER A 78 7.44 9.49 -4.18
C SER A 78 6.80 10.84 -4.46
N GLY A 79 6.98 11.85 -3.60
CA GLY A 79 6.53 13.22 -3.86
C GLY A 79 5.03 13.32 -4.19
N ARG A 80 4.70 13.71 -5.42
CA ARG A 80 3.30 13.79 -5.90
C ARG A 80 2.74 12.46 -6.43
N CYS A 81 3.58 11.43 -6.58
CA CYS A 81 3.14 10.07 -6.85
C CYS A 81 2.66 9.45 -5.54
N GLY A 82 1.38 9.09 -5.48
CA GLY A 82 0.76 8.54 -4.29
C GLY A 82 1.33 7.17 -3.94
N LEU A 83 1.88 7.00 -2.74
CA LEU A 83 2.37 5.70 -2.29
C LEU A 83 1.21 4.86 -1.74
N VAL A 84 1.06 3.64 -2.27
CA VAL A 84 0.15 2.63 -1.70
C VAL A 84 0.96 1.44 -1.20
N CYS A 85 0.61 0.94 -0.02
CA CYS A 85 1.29 -0.18 0.61
C CYS A 85 0.38 -1.40 0.78
N ALA A 86 0.88 -2.50 1.34
CA ALA A 86 0.09 -3.70 1.63
C ALA A 86 0.52 -4.22 3.00
N GLY A 87 -0.40 -4.87 3.70
CA GLY A 87 -0.11 -5.58 4.95
C GLY A 87 0.68 -6.89 4.78
N GLY A 88 1.44 -7.08 3.70
CA GLY A 88 2.32 -8.24 3.52
C GLY A 88 1.59 -9.59 3.35
N SER A 89 2.08 -10.61 4.05
CA SER A 89 1.54 -11.99 4.04
C SER A 89 0.18 -12.07 4.73
N THR A 90 -0.54 -13.19 4.54
CA THR A 90 -1.80 -13.42 5.24
C THR A 90 -1.59 -13.43 6.76
N VAL A 91 -2.23 -12.48 7.45
CA VAL A 91 -2.27 -12.34 8.92
C VAL A 91 -3.73 -12.22 9.37
N ASP A 92 -3.99 -12.23 10.68
CA ASP A 92 -5.35 -11.99 11.19
C ASP A 92 -5.85 -10.57 10.86
N ALA A 93 -7.17 -10.38 10.93
CA ALA A 93 -7.81 -9.14 10.49
C ALA A 93 -7.37 -7.92 11.31
N ARG A 94 -7.21 -8.06 12.63
CA ARG A 94 -6.81 -6.94 13.49
C ARG A 94 -5.38 -6.53 13.19
N THR A 95 -4.44 -7.48 13.14
CA THR A 95 -3.05 -7.20 12.75
C THR A 95 -2.98 -6.52 11.39
N PHE A 96 -3.75 -6.99 10.42
CA PHE A 96 -3.78 -6.40 9.08
C PHE A 96 -4.31 -4.97 9.08
N LEU A 97 -5.43 -4.71 9.76
CA LEU A 97 -6.04 -3.38 9.84
C LEU A 97 -5.14 -2.39 10.60
N SER A 98 -4.48 -2.82 11.69
CA SER A 98 -3.48 -2.02 12.38
C SER A 98 -2.30 -1.64 11.47
N GLN A 99 -1.79 -2.59 10.69
CA GLN A 99 -0.71 -2.30 9.74
C GLN A 99 -1.13 -1.29 8.68
N LEU A 100 -2.35 -1.40 8.15
CA LEU A 100 -2.87 -0.43 7.18
C LEU A 100 -3.02 0.96 7.79
N TYR A 101 -3.58 1.04 9.01
CA TYR A 101 -3.72 2.26 9.77
C TYR A 101 -2.34 2.94 9.96
N ASP A 102 -1.35 2.21 10.46
CA ASP A 102 -0.01 2.75 10.68
C ASP A 102 0.67 3.18 9.37
N GLN A 103 0.51 2.41 8.29
CA GLN A 103 1.04 2.76 6.97
C GLN A 103 0.49 4.11 6.47
N ILE A 104 -0.78 4.40 6.75
CA ILE A 104 -1.44 5.65 6.34
C ILE A 104 -1.05 6.80 7.29
N HIS A 105 -1.32 6.65 8.60
CA HIS A 105 -1.20 7.75 9.56
C HIS A 105 0.25 8.04 9.99
N ILE A 106 1.12 7.04 9.98
CA ILE A 106 2.54 7.19 10.32
C ILE A 106 3.38 7.20 9.04
N GLY A 107 3.21 6.17 8.20
CA GLY A 107 3.99 5.96 6.98
C GLY A 107 3.65 6.91 5.83
N GLY A 108 2.53 7.63 5.89
CA GLY A 108 2.12 8.57 4.85
C GLY A 108 1.72 7.93 3.53
N ALA A 109 1.36 6.64 3.54
CA ALA A 109 0.71 6.03 2.38
C ALA A 109 -0.66 6.69 2.15
N CYS A 110 -1.04 6.90 0.89
CA CYS A 110 -2.34 7.46 0.52
C CYS A 110 -3.36 6.37 0.16
N GLY A 111 -3.09 5.12 0.52
CA GLY A 111 -3.96 3.99 0.23
C GLY A 111 -3.24 2.65 0.36
N ASN A 112 -3.92 1.59 -0.07
CA ASN A 112 -3.42 0.23 0.02
C ASN A 112 -3.82 -0.65 -1.17
N ALA A 113 -3.11 -1.75 -1.36
CA ALA A 113 -3.41 -2.77 -2.36
C ALA A 113 -3.49 -4.15 -1.69
N THR A 114 -4.69 -4.73 -1.63
CA THR A 114 -4.96 -5.95 -0.88
C THR A 114 -5.49 -7.06 -1.79
N GLY A 115 -4.83 -8.22 -1.75
CA GLY A 115 -5.20 -9.40 -2.56
C GLY A 115 -5.66 -10.57 -1.70
N ARG A 116 -4.75 -11.53 -1.46
CA ARG A 116 -5.03 -12.82 -0.80
C ARG A 116 -5.72 -12.71 0.56
N ASN A 117 -5.44 -11.64 1.32
CA ASN A 117 -6.06 -11.46 2.63
C ASN A 117 -7.58 -11.25 2.56
N ILE A 118 -8.11 -10.85 1.39
CA ILE A 118 -9.54 -10.75 1.11
C ILE A 118 -10.04 -12.07 0.48
N HIS A 119 -9.54 -12.41 -0.71
CA HIS A 119 -10.19 -13.42 -1.56
C HIS A 119 -9.94 -14.89 -1.16
N GLN A 120 -9.16 -15.14 -0.10
CA GLN A 120 -9.00 -16.48 0.49
C GLN A 120 -9.96 -16.74 1.66
N ARG A 121 -10.81 -15.77 2.02
CA ARG A 121 -11.85 -15.89 3.06
C ARG A 121 -13.18 -16.36 2.45
N SER A 122 -14.15 -16.66 3.32
CA SER A 122 -15.54 -16.83 2.88
C SER A 122 -16.05 -15.54 2.22
N LEU A 123 -17.05 -15.65 1.33
CA LEU A 123 -17.60 -14.48 0.62
C LEU A 123 -18.04 -13.38 1.60
N ASP A 124 -18.75 -13.76 2.66
CA ASP A 124 -19.27 -12.82 3.65
C ASP A 124 -18.16 -12.11 4.41
N GLU A 125 -17.13 -12.83 4.86
CA GLU A 125 -15.96 -12.22 5.51
C GLU A 125 -15.14 -11.38 4.56
N ALA A 126 -14.98 -11.80 3.30
CA ALA A 126 -14.25 -11.05 2.29
C ALA A 126 -14.88 -9.68 2.06
N VAL A 127 -16.21 -9.63 1.94
CA VAL A 127 -16.97 -8.37 1.81
C VAL A 127 -16.86 -7.49 3.06
N ARG A 128 -16.95 -8.06 4.27
CA ARG A 128 -16.77 -7.28 5.49
C ARG A 128 -15.35 -6.74 5.64
N LEU A 129 -14.34 -7.50 5.22
CA LEU A 129 -12.96 -7.04 5.24
C LEU A 129 -12.73 -5.91 4.23
N THR A 130 -13.29 -5.96 3.02
CA THR A 130 -13.17 -4.82 2.07
C THR A 130 -13.79 -3.55 2.63
N LYS A 131 -14.93 -3.69 3.33
CA LYS A 131 -15.60 -2.59 4.02
C LYS A 131 -14.74 -2.01 5.14
N ALA A 132 -14.18 -2.85 6.01
CA ALA A 132 -13.29 -2.42 7.09
C ALA A 132 -12.04 -1.69 6.56
N ILE A 133 -11.40 -2.22 5.51
CA ILE A 133 -10.27 -1.56 4.83
C ILE A 133 -10.67 -0.20 4.27
N SER A 134 -11.84 -0.14 3.63
CA SER A 134 -12.36 1.09 3.02
C SER A 134 -12.72 2.14 4.06
N ALA A 135 -13.20 1.73 5.24
CA ALA A 135 -13.51 2.62 6.35
C ALA A 135 -12.25 3.35 6.85
N ILE A 136 -11.14 2.62 7.05
CA ILE A 136 -9.85 3.24 7.39
C ILE A 136 -9.38 4.16 6.26
N THR A 137 -9.44 3.67 5.01
CA THR A 137 -8.79 4.35 3.87
C THR A 137 -9.53 5.61 3.41
N PHE A 138 -10.86 5.61 3.47
CA PHE A 138 -11.70 6.65 2.87
C PHE A 138 -12.52 7.45 3.88
N ALA A 139 -12.63 6.97 5.13
CA ALA A 139 -13.44 7.61 6.16
C ALA A 139 -12.69 7.83 7.49
N ASP A 140 -11.37 7.63 7.51
CA ASP A 140 -10.49 7.84 8.68
C ASP A 140 -10.92 7.09 9.96
N TYR A 141 -11.56 5.93 9.80
CA TYR A 141 -11.90 5.06 10.95
C TYR A 141 -10.62 4.60 11.66
N ASP A 142 -10.69 4.49 12.98
CA ASP A 142 -9.64 3.81 13.73
C ASP A 142 -9.72 2.28 13.59
N VAL A 143 -8.75 1.58 14.19
CA VAL A 143 -8.66 0.12 14.09
C VAL A 143 -9.83 -0.58 14.76
N ASP A 144 -10.34 -0.05 15.87
CA ASP A 144 -11.43 -0.68 16.63
C ASP A 144 -12.76 -0.50 15.89
N GLU A 145 -13.03 0.70 15.36
CA GLU A 145 -14.20 0.96 14.51
C GLU A 145 -14.18 0.09 13.24
N ALA A 146 -13.02 -0.04 12.58
CA ALA A 146 -12.88 -0.92 11.42
C ALA A 146 -13.06 -2.40 11.78
N MET A 147 -12.66 -2.81 12.98
CA MET A 147 -12.90 -4.17 13.47
C MET A 147 -14.39 -4.43 13.74
N ASP A 148 -15.14 -3.45 14.23
CA ASP A 148 -16.59 -3.57 14.40
C ASP A 148 -17.31 -3.77 13.05
N VAL A 149 -16.82 -3.13 11.98
CA VAL A 149 -17.27 -3.39 10.60
C VAL A 149 -16.91 -4.82 10.15
N PHE A 150 -15.68 -5.28 10.40
CA PHE A 150 -15.24 -6.63 10.03
C PHE A 150 -16.01 -7.73 10.76
N GLU A 151 -16.31 -7.53 12.04
CA GLU A 151 -17.08 -8.45 12.89
C GLU A 151 -18.59 -8.41 12.59
N GLY A 152 -19.04 -7.44 11.80
CA GLY A 152 -20.45 -7.29 11.39
C GLY A 152 -21.33 -6.66 12.46
N LYS A 153 -20.74 -5.99 13.45
CA LYS A 153 -21.47 -5.17 14.43
C LYS A 153 -21.95 -3.86 13.80
N GLU A 154 -21.18 -3.34 12.86
CA GLU A 154 -21.49 -2.15 12.09
C GLU A 154 -21.43 -2.42 10.58
N ASN A 155 -22.11 -1.58 9.80
CA ASN A 155 -22.05 -1.62 8.34
C ASN A 155 -21.38 -0.34 7.84
N PHE A 156 -20.52 -0.47 6.83
CA PHE A 156 -19.87 0.66 6.17
C PHE A 156 -20.36 0.84 4.72
N SER A 157 -20.54 2.10 4.34
CA SER A 157 -20.80 2.58 2.98
C SER A 157 -20.16 3.97 2.79
N LEU A 158 -19.81 4.31 1.55
CA LEU A 158 -19.32 5.64 1.15
C LEU A 158 -20.43 6.70 1.17
#